data_AF-A0AAD8R180-F1
#
_entry.id   AF-A0AAD8R180-F1
#
_cell.length_a   1.000
_cell.length_b   1.000
_cell.length_c   1.000
_cell.angle_alpha   90.00
_cell.angle_beta   90.00
_cell.angle_gamma   90.00
#
_symmetry.space_group_name_H-M   'P 1'
#
loop_
_entity.id
_entity.type
_entity.pdbx_description
1 polymer ?
#
loop_
_entity_poly.entity_id
_entity_poly.type
_entity_poly.pdbx_seq_one_letter_code
_entity_poly.pdbx_strand_id
1 'polypeptide(L)'
;MQATMATQPAVLLLFVVVLLAGAATPARGFYLPGVAPADFLRKDPLAVKVSQLSSTKTQLPYSYYSLPFCRPDAIIDSAENLGELLRGDRIENTPYVVSIPSRLLCFLDALNTYES
;
A
#
# COMPACT_ATOMS: atom_id res chain seq x y z
N MET A 1 -65.91 -23.59 -17.27
CA MET A 1 -64.98 -22.50 -16.89
C MET A 1 -64.06 -23.05 -15.82
N GLN A 2 -62.78 -22.67 -15.81
CA GLN A 2 -61.67 -23.17 -14.96
C GLN A 2 -60.86 -24.30 -15.59
N ALA A 3 -59.82 -23.91 -16.34
CA ALA A 3 -58.57 -24.65 -16.34
C ALA A 3 -57.57 -23.76 -15.59
N THR A 4 -57.36 -24.08 -14.32
CA THR A 4 -56.33 -23.46 -13.48
C THR A 4 -54.99 -23.66 -14.17
N MET A 5 -54.32 -22.55 -14.51
CA MET A 5 -52.94 -22.50 -14.97
C MET A 5 -52.07 -23.32 -14.03
N ALA A 6 -51.74 -24.55 -14.42
CA ALA A 6 -50.63 -25.28 -13.85
C ALA A 6 -49.36 -24.55 -14.29
N THR A 7 -48.96 -23.55 -13.52
CA THR A 7 -47.63 -22.96 -13.63
C THR A 7 -46.63 -24.10 -13.47
N GLN A 8 -46.06 -24.56 -14.58
CA GLN A 8 -45.03 -25.59 -14.59
C GLN A 8 -43.92 -25.19 -13.61
N PRO A 9 -43.39 -26.13 -12.80
CA PRO A 9 -42.36 -25.83 -11.81
C PRO A 9 -41.13 -25.15 -12.43
N ALA A 10 -40.87 -25.44 -13.72
CA ALA A 10 -39.86 -24.78 -14.52
C ALA A 10 -40.07 -23.26 -14.66
N VAL A 11 -41.30 -22.78 -14.83
CA VAL A 11 -41.61 -21.34 -14.99
C VAL A 11 -41.40 -20.59 -13.69
N LEU A 12 -41.80 -21.20 -12.57
CA LEU A 12 -41.59 -20.62 -11.23
C LEU A 12 -40.10 -20.56 -10.88
N LEU A 13 -39.35 -21.61 -11.22
CA LEU A 13 -37.90 -21.67 -11.03
C LEU A 13 -37.17 -20.62 -11.90
N LEU A 14 -37.64 -20.42 -13.14
CA LEU A 14 -37.11 -19.40 -14.04
C LEU A 14 -37.37 -17.98 -13.51
N PHE A 15 -38.57 -17.72 -12.95
CA PHE A 15 -38.89 -16.47 -12.28
C PHE A 15 -37.99 -16.19 -11.07
N VAL A 16 -37.73 -17.22 -10.25
CA VAL A 16 -36.85 -17.11 -9.08
C VAL A 16 -35.40 -16.81 -9.48
N VAL A 17 -34.89 -17.46 -10.53
CA VAL A 17 -33.53 -17.21 -11.05
C VAL A 17 -33.39 -15.78 -11.58
N VAL A 18 -34.41 -15.28 -12.30
CA VAL A 18 -34.42 -13.91 -12.83
C VAL A 18 -34.44 -12.87 -11.69
N LEU A 19 -35.23 -13.12 -10.64
CA LEU A 19 -35.27 -12.27 -9.44
C LEU A 19 -33.92 -12.24 -8.71
N LEU A 20 -33.27 -13.40 -8.54
CA LEU A 20 -31.96 -13.50 -7.90
C LEU A 20 -30.87 -12.78 -8.71
N ALA A 21 -30.89 -12.90 -10.03
CA ALA A 21 -29.95 -12.21 -10.91
C ALA A 21 -30.13 -10.68 -10.86
N GLY A 22 -31.37 -10.19 -10.78
CA GLY A 22 -31.68 -8.75 -10.66
C GLY A 22 -31.32 -8.14 -9.30
N ALA A 23 -31.27 -8.96 -8.23
CA ALA A 23 -30.88 -8.53 -6.90
C ALA A 23 -29.36 -8.49 -6.68
N ALA A 24 -28.57 -9.03 -7.61
CA ALA A 24 -27.12 -9.03 -7.51
C ALA A 24 -26.56 -7.62 -7.79
N THR A 25 -26.17 -6.91 -6.74
CA THR A 25 -25.43 -5.64 -6.88
C THR A 25 -24.02 -5.91 -7.38
N PRO A 26 -23.51 -5.15 -8.38
CA PRO A 26 -22.12 -5.29 -8.82
C PRO A 26 -21.17 -4.93 -7.68
N ALA A 27 -20.37 -5.90 -7.24
CA ALA A 27 -19.28 -5.65 -6.30
C ALA A 27 -18.19 -4.86 -7.01
N ARG A 28 -17.87 -3.66 -6.51
CA ARG A 28 -16.71 -2.88 -6.95
C ARG A 28 -15.52 -3.20 -6.04
N GLY A 29 -14.65 -4.07 -6.52
CA GLY A 29 -13.34 -4.27 -5.92
C GLY A 29 -12.40 -3.13 -6.33
N PHE A 30 -11.69 -2.55 -5.36
CA PHE A 30 -10.58 -1.64 -5.63
C PHE A 30 -9.29 -2.41 -5.34
N TYR A 31 -8.45 -2.60 -6.35
CA TYR A 31 -7.10 -3.12 -6.14
C TYR A 31 -6.23 -1.96 -5.68
N LEU A 32 -5.52 -2.13 -4.57
CA LEU A 32 -4.56 -1.17 -4.07
C LEU A 32 -3.24 -1.36 -4.83
N PRO A 33 -2.85 -0.46 -5.74
CA PRO A 33 -1.50 -0.47 -6.29
C PRO A 33 -0.58 0.00 -5.17
N GLY A 34 0.14 -0.90 -4.51
CA GLY A 34 0.80 -0.51 -3.27
C GLY A 34 1.77 -1.53 -2.72
N VAL A 35 2.74 -1.93 -3.53
CA VAL A 35 4.13 -2.28 -3.16
C VAL A 35 4.89 -2.64 -4.44
N ALA A 36 4.94 -1.74 -5.42
CA ALA A 36 5.90 -1.90 -6.51
C ALA A 36 7.26 -1.48 -5.96
N PRO A 37 8.28 -2.35 -5.96
CA PRO A 37 9.64 -1.95 -5.60
C PRO A 37 10.07 -0.81 -6.52
N ALA A 38 10.63 0.24 -5.94
CA ALA A 38 11.23 1.31 -6.73
C ALA A 38 12.59 0.80 -7.23
N ASP A 39 12.75 0.76 -8.55
CA ASP A 39 14.04 0.46 -9.17
C ASP A 39 14.91 1.71 -9.11
N PHE A 40 16.09 1.58 -8.51
CA PHE A 40 17.09 2.65 -8.44
C PHE A 40 18.29 2.31 -9.31
N LEU A 41 18.73 3.27 -10.13
CA LEU A 41 19.92 3.15 -10.95
C LEU A 41 21.19 3.54 -10.17
N ARG A 42 22.35 3.15 -10.72
CA ARG A 42 23.66 3.52 -10.16
C ARG A 42 23.78 5.04 -10.06
N LYS A 43 24.10 5.52 -8.86
CA LYS A 43 24.24 6.95 -8.50
C LYS A 43 22.93 7.73 -8.42
N ASP A 44 21.78 7.07 -8.42
CA ASP A 44 20.54 7.77 -8.16
C ASP A 44 20.55 8.39 -6.75
N PRO A 45 20.11 9.65 -6.63
CA PRO A 45 20.00 10.30 -5.33
C PRO A 45 18.86 9.66 -4.54
N LEU A 46 19.20 8.98 -3.44
CA LEU A 46 18.23 8.42 -2.51
C LEU A 46 18.02 9.42 -1.38
N ALA A 47 16.85 10.06 -1.38
CA ALA A 47 16.44 10.92 -0.29
C ALA A 47 16.22 10.07 0.97
N VAL A 48 16.95 10.37 2.04
CA VAL A 48 16.78 9.66 3.31
C VAL A 48 15.50 10.17 3.98
N LYS A 49 14.58 9.24 4.21
CA LYS A 49 13.36 9.47 4.97
C LYS A 49 13.52 8.85 6.35
N VAL A 50 13.02 9.51 7.38
CA VAL A 50 13.11 9.01 8.77
C VAL A 50 11.71 8.80 9.32
N SER A 51 11.55 7.65 9.98
CA SER A 51 10.42 7.42 10.89
C SER A 51 10.78 7.94 12.28
N GLN A 52 9.80 7.94 13.18
CA GLN A 52 9.95 8.36 14.58
C GLN A 52 11.19 7.76 15.24
N LEU A 53 11.84 8.52 16.11
CA LEU A 53 13.02 8.04 16.83
C LEU A 53 12.59 7.16 18.00
N SER A 54 12.92 5.86 17.92
CA SER A 54 12.72 4.91 19.01
C SER A 54 14.06 4.61 19.68
N SER A 55 14.11 4.77 21.01
CA SER A 55 15.28 4.47 21.83
C SER A 55 15.03 3.20 22.64
N THR A 56 16.01 2.30 22.74
CA THR A 56 15.94 1.09 23.59
C THR A 56 15.80 1.40 25.09
N LYS A 57 15.94 2.68 25.50
CA LYS A 57 15.90 3.11 26.90
C LYS A 57 14.61 3.83 27.31
N THR A 58 13.78 4.29 26.37
CA THR A 58 12.57 5.06 26.71
C THR A 58 11.39 4.60 25.85
N GLN A 59 10.27 4.25 26.49
CA GLN A 59 9.06 3.76 25.82
C GLN A 59 8.24 4.86 25.10
N LEU A 60 8.72 6.11 25.07
CA LEU A 60 8.01 7.23 24.48
C LEU A 60 8.68 7.63 23.16
N PRO A 61 8.00 7.47 22.00
CA PRO A 61 8.53 7.92 20.73
C PRO A 61 8.54 9.44 20.68
N TYR A 62 9.70 10.01 20.43
CA TYR A 62 9.85 11.45 20.22
C TYR A 62 9.83 11.75 18.71
N SER A 63 9.23 12.88 18.32
CA SER A 63 9.34 13.39 16.94
C SER A 63 10.81 13.59 16.59
N TYR A 64 11.20 13.25 15.36
CA TYR A 64 12.60 13.26 14.92
C TYR A 64 13.28 14.61 15.19
N TYR A 65 12.59 15.71 14.89
CA TYR A 65 13.11 17.08 15.07
C TYR A 65 12.98 17.65 16.48
N SER A 66 12.51 16.88 17.46
CA SER A 66 12.54 17.31 18.88
C SER A 66 13.96 17.39 19.45
N LEU A 67 14.89 16.66 18.83
CA LEU A 67 16.31 16.65 19.13
C LEU A 67 17.07 17.62 18.21
N PRO A 68 18.30 18.04 18.56
CA PRO A 68 19.06 19.06 17.83
C PRO A 68 19.70 18.51 16.54
N PHE A 69 18.90 17.92 15.65
CA PHE A 69 19.32 17.48 14.32
C PHE A 69 19.15 18.59 13.27
N CYS A 70 19.87 18.47 12.16
CA CYS A 70 19.75 19.39 11.03
C CYS A 70 18.33 19.35 10.44
N ARG A 71 17.69 20.51 10.34
CA ARG A 71 16.33 20.66 9.79
C ARG A 71 16.37 21.13 8.33
N PRO A 72 15.54 20.56 7.44
CA PRO A 72 15.34 21.09 6.09
C PRO A 72 14.49 22.37 6.12
N ASP A 73 14.49 23.14 5.04
CA ASP A 73 13.74 24.40 4.93
C ASP A 73 12.22 24.22 5.09
N ALA A 74 11.70 23.06 4.64
CA ALA A 74 10.33 22.64 4.84
C ALA A 74 10.27 21.16 5.27
N ILE A 75 9.52 20.88 6.34
CA ILE A 75 9.22 19.51 6.78
C ILE A 75 7.98 19.05 6.03
N ILE A 76 8.12 17.97 5.27
CA ILE A 76 7.06 17.38 4.45
C ILE A 76 6.79 15.97 4.99
N ASP A 77 5.55 15.74 5.42
CA ASP A 77 5.06 14.41 5.81
C ASP A 77 4.76 13.58 4.56
N SER A 78 5.28 12.35 4.51
CA SER A 78 4.98 11.36 3.48
C SER A 78 4.48 10.08 4.13
N ALA A 79 3.57 9.37 3.45
CA ALA A 79 3.23 7.99 3.78
C ALA A 79 3.52 7.16 2.52
N GLU A 80 4.33 6.10 2.63
CA GLU A 80 4.73 5.31 1.46
C GLU A 80 3.61 4.37 1.00
N ASN A 81 2.79 3.93 1.94
CA ASN A 81 1.67 3.04 1.65
C ASN A 81 0.40 3.44 2.41
N LEU A 82 -0.75 2.97 1.91
CA LEU A 82 -2.04 3.27 2.51
C LEU A 82 -2.15 2.70 3.95
N GLY A 83 -1.44 1.61 4.26
CA GLY A 83 -1.42 1.01 5.58
C GLY A 83 -0.76 1.90 6.64
N GLU A 84 0.36 2.53 6.32
CA GLU A 84 1.08 3.51 7.14
C GLU A 84 0.25 4.76 7.36
N LEU A 85 -0.41 5.26 6.30
CA LEU A 85 -1.30 6.40 6.40
C LEU A 85 -2.45 6.12 7.38
N LEU A 86 -3.07 4.94 7.29
CA LEU A 86 -4.17 4.54 8.17
C LEU A 86 -3.73 4.26 9.62
N ARG A 87 -2.46 3.87 9.82
CA ARG A 87 -1.86 3.71 11.15
C ARG A 87 -1.44 5.04 11.77
N GLY A 88 -1.40 6.12 10.98
CA GLY A 88 -0.93 7.43 11.41
C GLY A 88 0.58 7.52 11.54
N ASP A 89 1.33 6.65 10.84
CA ASP A 89 2.78 6.72 10.79
C ASP A 89 3.18 8.01 10.06
N ARG A 90 4.08 8.77 10.69
CA ARG A 90 4.64 10.00 10.12
C ARG A 90 6.06 9.72 9.66
N ILE A 91 6.28 9.75 8.36
CA ILE A 91 7.61 9.69 7.76
C ILE A 91 7.95 11.11 7.32
N GLU A 92 8.97 11.69 7.95
CA GLU A 92 9.43 13.05 7.68
C GLU A 92 10.64 13.02 6.72
N ASN A 93 10.73 14.00 5.83
CA ASN A 93 11.90 14.18 4.98
C ASN A 93 13.12 14.61 5.81
N THR A 94 14.33 14.19 5.42
CA THR A 94 15.59 14.70 6.00
C THR A 94 16.38 15.51 4.96
N PRO A 95 17.34 16.35 5.39
CA PRO A 95 18.23 17.04 4.45
C PRO A 95 19.32 16.12 3.85
N TYR A 96 19.35 14.84 4.21
CA TYR A 96 20.38 13.91 3.78
C TYR A 96 19.97 13.18 2.51
N VAL A 97 20.87 13.23 1.52
CA VAL A 97 20.76 12.45 0.28
C VAL A 97 21.95 11.50 0.23
N VAL A 98 21.66 10.21 0.10
CA VAL A 98 22.67 9.17 -0.02
C VAL A 98 22.65 8.59 -1.42
N SER A 99 23.80 8.17 -1.93
CA SER A 99 23.89 7.43 -3.20
C SER A 99 24.07 5.95 -2.92
N ILE A 100 23.37 5.09 -3.65
CA ILE A 100 23.56 3.64 -3.53
C ILE A 100 24.97 3.29 -4.02
N PRO A 101 25.83 2.67 -3.18
CA PRO A 101 27.18 2.32 -3.59
C PRO A 101 27.14 1.18 -4.61
N SER A 102 28.01 1.24 -5.61
CA SER A 102 28.05 0.29 -6.73
C SER A 102 28.17 -1.18 -6.29
N ARG A 103 28.81 -1.46 -5.15
CA ARG A 103 28.93 -2.82 -4.60
C ARG A 103 27.59 -3.40 -4.14
N LEU A 104 26.69 -2.58 -3.62
CA LEU A 104 25.39 -3.01 -3.13
C LEU A 104 24.45 -3.34 -4.31
N LEU A 105 24.50 -2.55 -5.38
CA LEU A 105 23.74 -2.81 -6.61
C LEU A 105 24.13 -4.14 -7.24
N CYS A 106 25.44 -4.43 -7.38
CA CYS A 106 25.88 -5.72 -7.87
C CYS A 106 25.38 -6.90 -7.01
N PHE A 107 25.25 -6.71 -5.69
CA PHE A 107 24.72 -7.73 -4.80
C PHE A 107 23.21 -7.92 -5.00
N LEU A 108 22.43 -6.83 -5.11
CA LEU A 108 20.99 -6.91 -5.37
C LEU A 108 20.69 -7.51 -6.76
N ASP A 109 21.48 -7.18 -7.78
CA ASP A 109 21.36 -7.78 -9.12
C ASP A 109 21.62 -9.29 -9.05
N ALA A 110 22.67 -9.70 -8.34
CA ALA A 110 22.97 -11.12 -8.12
C ALA A 110 21.87 -11.83 -7.31
N LEU A 111 21.24 -11.11 -6.39
CA LEU A 111 20.11 -11.61 -5.62
C LEU A 111 18.87 -11.85 -6.51
N ASN A 112 18.52 -10.88 -7.34
CA ASN A 112 17.40 -11.01 -8.27
C ASN A 112 17.60 -12.17 -9.27
N THR A 113 18.85 -12.46 -9.65
CA THR A 113 19.17 -13.60 -10.53
C THR A 113 19.14 -14.98 -9.85
N TYR A 114 19.18 -15.10 -8.51
CA TYR A 114 19.02 -16.42 -7.86
C TYR A 114 17.54 -16.79 -7.67
N GLU A 115 16.66 -15.80 -7.59
CA GLU A 115 15.22 -16.00 -7.30
C GLU A 115 14.37 -16.14 -8.57
N SER A 116 15.01 -16.08 -9.75
CA SER A 116 14.41 -16.22 -11.10
C SER A 116 14.67 -17.60 -11.72
#